data_AF-A0A832A2Z0-F1
#
_entry.id   AF-A0A832A2Z0-F1
#
_cell.length_a   1.000
_cell.length_b   1.000
_cell.length_c   1.000
_cell.angle_alpha   90.00
_cell.angle_beta   90.00
_cell.angle_gamma   90.00
#
_symmetry.space_group_name_H-M   'P 1'
#
loop_
_entity.id
_entity.type
_entity.pdbx_description
1 polymer ?
#
loop_
_entity_poly.entity_id
_entity_poly.type
_entity_poly.pdbx_seq_one_letter_code
_entity_poly.pdbx_strand_id
1 'polypeptide(L)'
;MEIIENFPEECAYVIEQLAIVYRHEAFTRQQAMSPEERLAYHRSHSAPVMEELKNWCLAKQQNREVEPNSGLGKAIKYLLKDWKELTRFCHVPGAPLDNNVCERALKHAILHRKNAYFFKTPKGAHVGDLFMSLIHTCELAGESPMDYLCAVLKNAARVARDPMAWMPWNYRNNLTKEPP
;
A
#
# COMPACT_ATOMS: atom_id res chain seq x y z
N MET A 1 -0.74 -0.02 23.17
CA MET A 1 -1.01 -1.46 23.29
C MET A 1 -2.13 -1.72 24.30
N GLU A 2 -3.10 -0.79 24.45
CA GLU A 2 -4.11 -0.84 25.53
C GLU A 2 -5.51 -1.33 25.09
N ILE A 3 -5.82 -1.36 23.80
CA ILE A 3 -7.22 -1.62 23.36
C ILE A 3 -7.56 -3.10 23.43
N ILE A 4 -6.68 -3.98 22.95
CA ILE A 4 -6.93 -5.44 22.91
C ILE A 4 -7.06 -6.01 24.33
N GLU A 5 -6.27 -5.49 25.28
CA GLU A 5 -6.32 -5.93 26.67
C GLU A 5 -7.62 -5.51 27.37
N ASN A 6 -8.16 -4.33 27.02
CA ASN A 6 -9.35 -3.77 27.65
C ASN A 6 -10.66 -4.15 26.92
N PHE A 7 -10.60 -4.49 25.64
CA PHE A 7 -11.75 -4.76 24.76
C PHE A 7 -11.48 -5.97 23.83
N PRO A 8 -11.13 -7.16 24.38
CA PRO A 8 -10.70 -8.30 23.57
C PRO A 8 -11.82 -8.83 22.66
N GLU A 9 -13.06 -8.85 23.13
CA GLU A 9 -14.21 -9.35 22.38
C GLU A 9 -14.55 -8.43 21.20
N GLU A 10 -14.57 -7.12 21.42
CA GLU A 10 -14.80 -6.14 20.36
C GLU A 10 -13.68 -6.16 19.33
N CYS A 11 -12.44 -6.27 19.76
CA CYS A 11 -11.31 -6.43 18.84
C CYS A 11 -11.43 -7.72 18.02
N ALA A 12 -11.77 -8.84 18.66
CA ALA A 12 -11.96 -10.12 17.98
C ALA A 12 -13.07 -10.03 16.92
N TYR A 13 -14.23 -9.46 17.29
CA TYR A 13 -15.35 -9.29 16.36
C TYR A 13 -14.93 -8.49 15.11
N VAL A 14 -14.28 -7.34 15.27
CA VAL A 14 -13.82 -6.53 14.14
C VAL A 14 -12.83 -7.31 13.26
N ILE A 15 -11.88 -8.03 13.89
CA ILE A 15 -10.88 -8.83 13.16
C ILE A 15 -11.57 -9.95 12.36
N GLU A 16 -12.56 -10.63 12.93
CA GLU A 16 -13.31 -11.69 12.26
C GLU A 16 -14.10 -11.18 11.06
N GLN A 17 -14.78 -10.04 11.19
CA GLN A 17 -15.50 -9.40 10.09
C GLN A 17 -14.55 -9.04 8.94
N LEU A 18 -13.41 -8.42 9.25
CA LEU A 18 -12.40 -8.10 8.24
C LEU A 18 -11.80 -9.38 7.62
N ALA A 19 -11.56 -10.43 8.40
CA ALA A 19 -11.05 -11.70 7.91
C ALA A 19 -11.98 -12.34 6.87
N ILE A 20 -13.30 -12.23 7.04
CA ILE A 20 -14.28 -12.65 6.02
C ILE A 20 -14.03 -11.89 4.70
N VAL A 21 -13.88 -10.57 4.76
CA VAL A 21 -13.63 -9.73 3.57
C VAL A 21 -12.31 -10.11 2.88
N TYR A 22 -11.23 -10.37 3.64
CA TYR A 22 -9.96 -10.83 3.08
C TYR A 22 -10.06 -12.22 2.43
N ARG A 23 -10.89 -13.13 2.97
CA ARG A 23 -11.17 -14.42 2.32
C ARG A 23 -11.89 -14.24 0.99
N HIS A 24 -12.84 -13.31 0.91
CA HIS A 24 -13.50 -12.96 -0.34
C HIS A 24 -12.50 -12.42 -1.37
N GLU A 25 -11.61 -11.52 -0.97
CA GLU A 25 -10.55 -11.00 -1.86
C GLU A 25 -9.58 -12.10 -2.32
N ALA A 26 -9.21 -13.03 -1.43
CA ALA A 26 -8.37 -14.17 -1.82
C ALA A 26 -9.08 -15.07 -2.85
N PHE A 27 -10.38 -15.30 -2.68
CA PHE A 27 -11.19 -16.07 -3.62
C PHE A 27 -11.28 -15.40 -4.99
N THR A 28 -11.56 -14.09 -5.07
CA THR A 28 -11.64 -13.38 -6.36
C THR A 28 -10.32 -13.42 -7.13
N ARG A 29 -9.18 -13.35 -6.41
CA ARG A 29 -7.84 -13.52 -6.99
C ARG A 29 -7.57 -14.93 -7.50
N GLN A 30 -7.95 -15.96 -6.74
CA GLN A 30 -7.78 -17.37 -7.15
C GLN A 30 -8.58 -17.70 -8.41
N GLN A 31 -9.75 -17.11 -8.57
CA GLN A 31 -10.59 -17.26 -9.76
C GLN A 31 -10.15 -16.37 -10.93
N ALA A 32 -9.07 -15.58 -10.77
CA ALA A 32 -8.57 -14.63 -11.77
C ALA A 32 -9.67 -13.71 -12.33
N MET A 33 -10.59 -13.27 -11.46
CA MET A 33 -11.71 -12.42 -11.87
C MET A 33 -11.23 -11.09 -12.43
N SER A 34 -11.91 -10.60 -13.47
CA SER A 34 -11.76 -9.24 -13.97
C SER A 34 -12.12 -8.19 -12.89
N PRO A 35 -11.67 -6.93 -13.03
CA PRO A 35 -12.04 -5.84 -12.12
C PRO A 35 -13.56 -5.71 -11.88
N GLU A 36 -14.36 -5.95 -12.92
CA GLU A 36 -15.83 -5.87 -12.90
C GLU A 36 -16.47 -7.07 -12.19
N GLU A 37 -16.01 -8.29 -12.48
CA GLU A 37 -16.49 -9.51 -11.81
C GLU A 37 -16.13 -9.49 -10.33
N ARG A 38 -14.90 -9.08 -10.00
CA ARG A 38 -14.46 -8.87 -8.62
C ARG A 38 -15.35 -7.86 -7.91
N LEU A 39 -15.67 -6.74 -8.56
CA LEU A 39 -16.56 -5.72 -7.98
C LEU A 39 -17.95 -6.29 -7.71
N ALA A 40 -18.54 -7.01 -8.67
CA ALA A 40 -19.84 -7.65 -8.50
C ALA A 40 -19.81 -8.64 -7.32
N TYR A 41 -18.76 -9.45 -7.22
CA TYR A 41 -18.57 -10.38 -6.11
C TYR A 41 -18.51 -9.67 -4.75
N HIS A 42 -17.70 -8.62 -4.62
CA HIS A 42 -17.60 -7.86 -3.37
C HIS A 42 -18.88 -7.11 -3.01
N ARG A 43 -19.64 -6.61 -4.00
CA ARG A 43 -20.97 -6.03 -3.75
C ARG A 43 -21.92 -7.05 -3.15
N SER A 44 -21.91 -8.29 -3.62
CA SER A 44 -22.81 -9.33 -3.14
C SER A 44 -22.37 -9.96 -1.81
N HIS A 45 -21.06 -10.12 -1.58
CA HIS A 45 -20.55 -10.91 -0.46
C HIS A 45 -19.85 -10.08 0.62
N SER A 46 -19.09 -9.04 0.25
CA SER A 46 -18.33 -8.22 1.22
C SER A 46 -19.09 -6.98 1.69
N ALA A 47 -19.90 -6.35 0.84
CA ALA A 47 -20.66 -5.17 1.24
C ALA A 47 -21.64 -5.44 2.41
N PRO A 48 -22.35 -6.58 2.48
CA PRO A 48 -23.20 -6.90 3.63
C PRO A 48 -22.41 -7.04 4.94
N VAL A 49 -21.24 -7.69 4.90
CA VAL A 49 -20.34 -7.87 6.05
C VAL A 49 -19.84 -6.52 6.55
N MET A 50 -19.43 -5.63 5.62
CA MET A 50 -19.03 -4.28 5.98
C MET A 50 -20.20 -3.49 6.59
N GLU A 51 -21.40 -3.57 6.00
CA GLU A 51 -22.56 -2.84 6.53
C GLU A 51 -22.99 -3.35 7.92
N GLU A 52 -22.89 -4.65 8.17
CA GLU A 52 -23.10 -5.23 9.50
C GLU A 52 -22.10 -4.65 10.52
N LEU A 53 -20.81 -4.64 10.18
CA LEU A 53 -19.77 -4.05 11.02
C LEU A 53 -20.04 -2.55 11.28
N LYS A 54 -20.48 -1.81 10.28
CA LYS A 54 -20.84 -0.38 10.41
C LYS A 54 -21.97 -0.19 11.41
N ASN A 55 -23.04 -0.98 11.27
CA ASN A 55 -24.22 -0.89 12.12
C ASN A 55 -23.88 -1.28 13.55
N TRP A 56 -23.05 -2.30 13.74
CA TRP A 56 -22.51 -2.67 15.05
C TRP A 56 -21.73 -1.50 15.70
N CYS A 57 -20.85 -0.85 14.95
CA CYS A 57 -20.12 0.34 15.43
C CYS A 57 -21.05 1.50 15.81
N LEU A 58 -22.06 1.78 14.99
CA LEU A 58 -23.04 2.84 15.26
C LEU A 58 -23.90 2.53 16.49
N ALA A 59 -24.34 1.27 16.65
CA ALA A 59 -25.10 0.83 17.81
C ALA A 59 -24.30 1.00 19.10
N LYS A 60 -23.02 0.60 19.13
CA LYS A 60 -22.10 0.79 20.27
C LYS A 60 -22.00 2.26 20.70
N GLN A 61 -21.98 3.20 19.75
CA GLN A 61 -21.97 4.64 20.04
C GLN A 61 -23.33 5.15 20.54
N GLN A 62 -24.43 4.77 19.87
CA GLN A 62 -25.77 5.26 20.20
C GLN A 62 -26.27 4.76 21.55
N ASN A 63 -26.01 3.49 21.87
CA ASN A 63 -26.38 2.87 23.13
C ASN A 63 -25.49 3.29 24.31
N ARG A 64 -24.44 4.11 24.06
CA ARG A 64 -23.44 4.51 25.05
C ARG A 64 -22.72 3.32 25.72
N GLU A 65 -22.58 2.22 24.99
CA GLU A 65 -21.83 1.04 25.43
C GLU A 65 -20.31 1.29 25.41
N VAL A 66 -19.87 2.30 24.66
CA VAL A 66 -18.46 2.68 24.55
C VAL A 66 -18.31 4.17 24.87
N GLU A 67 -17.48 4.48 25.86
CA GLU A 67 -17.14 5.87 26.16
C GLU A 67 -16.36 6.49 24.98
N PRO A 68 -16.75 7.67 24.45
CA PRO A 68 -16.09 8.26 23.28
C PRO A 68 -14.58 8.49 23.42
N ASN A 69 -14.10 8.71 24.64
CA ASN A 69 -12.69 8.98 24.92
C ASN A 69 -11.86 7.73 25.24
N SER A 70 -12.51 6.58 25.41
CA SER A 70 -11.85 5.28 25.56
C SER A 70 -11.04 4.91 24.31
N GLY A 71 -10.13 3.96 24.44
CA GLY A 71 -9.37 3.44 23.31
C GLY A 71 -10.27 2.90 22.19
N LEU A 72 -11.29 2.10 22.55
CA LEU A 72 -12.27 1.57 21.60
C LEU A 72 -13.13 2.67 20.98
N GLY A 73 -13.59 3.66 21.76
CA GLY A 73 -14.40 4.78 21.27
C GLY A 73 -13.68 5.60 20.21
N LYS A 74 -12.38 5.88 20.43
CA LYS A 74 -11.51 6.52 19.45
C LYS A 74 -11.31 5.68 18.20
N ALA A 75 -11.13 4.36 18.35
CA ALA A 75 -10.96 3.45 17.23
C ALA A 75 -12.23 3.36 16.35
N ILE A 76 -13.41 3.21 16.95
CA ILE A 76 -14.70 3.20 16.24
C ILE A 76 -14.90 4.54 15.51
N LYS A 77 -14.65 5.66 16.19
CA LYS A 77 -14.77 7.00 15.57
C LYS A 77 -13.85 7.14 14.36
N TYR A 78 -12.62 6.63 14.45
CA TYR A 78 -11.67 6.64 13.35
C TYR A 78 -12.15 5.78 12.17
N LEU A 79 -12.57 4.54 12.44
CA LEU A 79 -13.12 3.62 11.44
C LEU A 79 -14.33 4.23 10.69
N LEU A 80 -15.28 4.82 11.42
CA LEU A 80 -16.49 5.41 10.83
C LEU A 80 -16.21 6.70 10.05
N LYS A 81 -15.18 7.46 10.44
CA LYS A 81 -14.80 8.71 9.76
C LYS A 81 -14.42 8.46 8.30
N ASP A 82 -13.63 7.42 8.04
CA ASP A 82 -13.08 7.10 6.71
C ASP A 82 -13.80 5.90 6.06
N TRP A 83 -15.06 5.67 6.45
CA TRP A 83 -15.84 4.49 6.05
C TRP A 83 -16.03 4.36 4.54
N LYS A 84 -16.23 5.49 3.86
CA LYS A 84 -16.46 5.53 2.40
C LYS A 84 -15.21 5.08 1.63
N GLU A 85 -14.05 5.41 2.15
CA GLU A 85 -12.75 5.08 1.61
C GLU A 85 -12.43 3.60 1.89
N LEU A 86 -12.68 3.14 3.11
CA LEU A 86 -12.50 1.73 3.51
C LEU A 86 -13.38 0.76 2.70
N THR A 87 -14.56 1.19 2.25
CA THR A 87 -15.51 0.38 1.47
C THR A 87 -15.41 0.60 -0.04
N ARG A 88 -14.44 1.39 -0.52
CA ARG A 88 -14.36 1.80 -1.94
C ARG A 88 -14.24 0.62 -2.91
N PHE A 89 -13.62 -0.48 -2.48
CA PHE A 89 -13.50 -1.72 -3.25
C PHE A 89 -14.85 -2.38 -3.60
N CYS A 90 -15.92 -2.08 -2.85
CA CYS A 90 -17.29 -2.49 -3.16
C CYS A 90 -17.98 -1.60 -4.20
N HIS A 91 -17.37 -0.47 -4.60
CA HIS A 91 -18.03 0.52 -5.44
C HIS A 91 -17.30 0.80 -6.75
N VAL A 92 -15.98 0.66 -6.80
CA VAL A 92 -15.15 1.01 -7.95
C VAL A 92 -14.41 -0.23 -8.49
N PRO A 93 -14.48 -0.53 -9.79
CA PRO A 93 -13.72 -1.62 -10.40
C PRO A 93 -12.22 -1.42 -10.17
N GLY A 94 -11.52 -2.49 -9.78
CA GLY A 94 -10.07 -2.47 -9.58
C GLY A 94 -9.57 -1.70 -8.35
N ALA A 95 -10.46 -1.10 -7.54
CA ALA A 95 -10.04 -0.49 -6.29
C ALA A 95 -9.51 -1.56 -5.32
N PRO A 96 -8.27 -1.38 -4.79
CA PRO A 96 -7.67 -2.34 -3.89
C PRO A 96 -8.40 -2.37 -2.54
N LEU A 97 -8.33 -3.50 -1.85
CA LEU A 97 -8.91 -3.67 -0.52
C LEU A 97 -8.17 -2.84 0.54
N ASP A 98 -6.87 -2.69 0.38
CA ASP A 98 -5.99 -1.98 1.30
C ASP A 98 -4.96 -1.12 0.53
N ASN A 99 -4.27 -0.25 1.25
CA ASN A 99 -3.22 0.62 0.74
C ASN A 99 -1.81 0.02 0.98
N ASN A 100 -1.68 -1.28 1.27
CA ASN A 100 -0.42 -1.89 1.74
C ASN A 100 0.75 -1.65 0.78
N VAL A 101 0.48 -1.60 -0.53
CA VAL A 101 1.50 -1.30 -1.55
C VAL A 101 2.07 0.11 -1.34
N CYS A 102 1.21 1.10 -1.14
CA CYS A 102 1.62 2.48 -0.88
C CYS A 102 2.34 2.60 0.46
N GLU A 103 1.86 1.92 1.50
CA GLU A 103 2.49 1.94 2.82
C GLU A 103 3.90 1.32 2.79
N ARG A 104 4.06 0.20 2.08
CA ARG A 104 5.38 -0.40 1.86
C ARG A 104 6.32 0.57 1.15
N ALA A 105 5.88 1.22 0.08
CA ALA A 105 6.69 2.21 -0.64
C ALA A 105 7.10 3.40 0.27
N LEU A 106 6.17 3.94 1.05
CA LEU A 106 6.43 5.03 2.00
C LEU A 106 7.41 4.61 3.12
N LYS A 107 7.35 3.35 3.57
CA LYS A 107 8.24 2.84 4.61
C LYS A 107 9.71 2.96 4.22
N HIS A 108 10.07 2.73 2.96
CA HIS A 108 11.44 2.90 2.48
C HIS A 108 11.91 4.35 2.59
N ALA A 109 11.07 5.31 2.18
CA ALA A 109 11.39 6.73 2.31
C ALA A 109 11.55 7.16 3.78
N ILE A 110 10.69 6.66 4.67
CA ILE A 110 10.78 6.95 6.12
C ILE A 110 12.06 6.36 6.72
N LEU A 111 12.41 5.12 6.38
CA LEU A 111 13.65 4.46 6.85
C LEU A 111 14.88 5.21 6.34
N HIS A 112 14.89 5.61 5.07
CA HIS A 112 15.97 6.40 4.52
C HIS A 112 16.15 7.73 5.26
N ARG A 113 15.06 8.47 5.48
CA ARG A 113 15.10 9.72 6.27
C ARG A 113 15.65 9.49 7.68
N LYS A 114 15.25 8.39 8.33
CA LYS A 114 15.76 8.01 9.66
C LYS A 114 17.27 7.72 9.63
N ASN A 115 17.75 7.00 8.61
CA ASN A 115 19.15 6.59 8.50
C ASN A 115 20.08 7.71 8.03
N ALA A 116 19.57 8.64 7.22
CA ALA A 116 20.34 9.78 6.72
C ALA A 116 20.55 10.87 7.80
N TYR A 117 19.76 10.86 8.87
CA TYR A 117 19.67 11.88 9.93
C TYR A 117 19.29 13.28 9.45
N PHE A 118 20.09 13.88 8.55
CA PHE A 118 19.83 15.18 7.93
C PHE A 118 20.62 15.34 6.63
N PHE A 119 20.13 16.22 5.74
CA PHE A 119 20.89 16.69 4.59
C PHE A 119 21.47 18.07 4.86
N LYS A 120 22.78 18.25 4.64
CA LYS A 120 23.47 19.53 4.88
C LYS A 120 23.00 20.66 3.94
N THR A 121 22.54 20.32 2.74
CA THR A 121 22.11 21.30 1.72
C THR A 121 20.87 20.79 0.96
N PRO A 122 20.04 21.68 0.40
CA PRO A 122 18.93 21.30 -0.48
C PRO A 122 19.38 20.48 -1.69
N LYS A 123 20.55 20.79 -2.25
CA LYS A 123 21.14 20.02 -3.36
C LYS A 123 21.48 18.59 -2.93
N GLY A 124 22.04 18.42 -1.72
CA GLY A 124 22.31 17.10 -1.16
C GLY A 124 21.03 16.29 -0.92
N ALA A 125 19.96 16.94 -0.45
CA ALA A 125 18.64 16.31 -0.31
C ALA A 125 18.11 15.82 -1.66
N HIS A 126 18.15 16.67 -2.68
CA HIS A 126 17.70 16.33 -4.03
C HIS A 126 18.45 15.12 -4.61
N VAL A 127 19.77 15.05 -4.43
CA VAL A 127 20.57 13.89 -4.85
C VAL A 127 20.16 12.63 -4.10
N GLY A 128 19.92 12.72 -2.79
CA GLY A 128 19.41 11.62 -1.99
C GLY A 128 18.06 11.10 -2.49
N ASP A 129 17.13 12.01 -2.78
CA ASP A 129 15.80 11.68 -3.31
C ASP A 129 15.88 10.99 -4.68
N LEU A 130 16.80 11.44 -5.54
CA LEU A 130 17.03 10.83 -6.86
C LEU A 130 17.52 9.39 -6.73
N PHE A 131 18.52 9.14 -5.90
CA PHE A 131 19.02 7.77 -5.68
C PHE A 131 17.96 6.86 -5.06
N MET A 132 17.20 7.36 -4.08
CA MET A 132 16.12 6.59 -3.48
C MET A 132 15.04 6.21 -4.50
N SER A 133 14.67 7.15 -5.36
CA SER A 133 13.68 6.91 -6.42
C SER A 133 14.19 5.84 -7.41
N LEU A 134 15.46 5.91 -7.81
CA LEU A 134 16.06 4.91 -8.71
C LEU A 134 16.16 3.53 -8.07
N ILE A 135 16.63 3.44 -6.82
CA ILE A 135 16.73 2.18 -6.08
C ILE A 135 15.36 1.51 -6.00
N HIS A 136 14.34 2.26 -5.59
CA HIS A 136 13.00 1.69 -5.45
C HIS A 136 12.39 1.29 -6.80
N THR A 137 12.67 2.04 -7.86
CA THR A 137 12.25 1.65 -9.22
C THR A 137 12.91 0.34 -9.65
N CYS A 138 14.17 0.10 -9.29
CA CYS A 138 14.84 -1.18 -9.55
C CYS A 138 14.21 -2.33 -8.77
N GLU A 139 13.93 -2.13 -7.47
CA GLU A 139 13.25 -3.13 -6.64
C GLU A 139 11.88 -3.51 -7.21
N LEU A 140 11.09 -2.52 -7.65
CA LEU A 140 9.79 -2.74 -8.30
C LEU A 140 9.91 -3.48 -9.65
N ALA A 141 11.01 -3.28 -10.36
CA ALA A 141 11.31 -3.98 -11.61
C ALA A 141 11.91 -5.40 -11.39
N GLY A 142 12.16 -5.81 -10.14
CA GLY A 142 12.81 -7.08 -9.83
C GLY A 142 14.30 -7.10 -10.16
N GLU A 143 14.93 -5.92 -10.22
CA GLU A 143 16.31 -5.72 -10.65
C GLU A 143 17.21 -5.28 -9.51
N SER A 144 18.48 -5.67 -9.57
CA SER A 144 19.50 -5.27 -8.59
C SER A 144 19.82 -3.77 -8.75
N PRO A 145 19.57 -2.94 -7.72
CA PRO A 145 19.85 -1.51 -7.80
C PRO A 145 21.33 -1.22 -8.04
N MET A 146 22.23 -2.02 -7.46
CA MET A 146 23.66 -1.85 -7.62
C MET A 146 24.09 -2.12 -9.07
N ASP A 147 23.61 -3.21 -9.66
CA ASP A 147 23.95 -3.58 -11.03
C ASP A 147 23.44 -2.53 -12.02
N TYR A 148 22.20 -2.08 -11.82
CA TYR A 148 21.60 -1.01 -12.62
C TYR A 148 22.39 0.30 -12.53
N LEU A 149 22.69 0.78 -11.32
CA LEU A 149 23.44 2.02 -11.12
C LEU A 149 24.84 1.92 -11.72
N CYS A 150 25.54 0.80 -11.54
CA CYS A 150 26.82 0.55 -12.17
C CYS A 150 26.72 0.53 -13.70
N ALA A 151 25.69 -0.10 -14.27
CA ALA A 151 25.47 -0.17 -15.71
C ALA A 151 25.24 1.24 -16.31
N VAL A 152 24.37 2.03 -15.68
CA VAL A 152 24.07 3.41 -16.10
C VAL A 152 25.31 4.30 -16.00
N LEU A 153 26.06 4.23 -14.90
CA LEU A 153 27.29 5.02 -14.72
C LEU A 153 28.37 4.65 -15.75
N LYS A 154 28.59 3.36 -16.01
CA LYS A 154 29.56 2.89 -17.02
C LYS A 154 29.17 3.29 -18.45
N ASN A 155 27.88 3.50 -18.71
CA ASN A 155 27.35 3.82 -20.03
C ASN A 155 26.78 5.23 -20.12
N ALA A 156 27.23 6.17 -19.28
CA ALA A 156 26.64 7.50 -19.13
C ALA A 156 26.40 8.25 -20.46
N ALA A 157 27.32 8.17 -21.42
CA ALA A 157 27.17 8.81 -22.73
C ALA A 157 26.10 8.17 -23.63
N ARG A 158 25.80 6.87 -23.45
CA ARG A 158 24.72 6.17 -24.14
C ARG A 158 23.39 6.45 -23.46
N VAL A 159 23.36 6.42 -22.13
CA VAL A 159 22.20 6.80 -21.32
C VAL A 159 21.76 8.22 -21.63
N ALA A 160 22.70 9.18 -21.71
CA ALA A 160 22.38 10.57 -22.01
C ALA A 160 21.79 10.76 -23.41
N ARG A 161 22.11 9.88 -24.37
CA ARG A 161 21.57 9.92 -25.74
C ARG A 161 20.18 9.32 -25.84
N ASP A 162 19.91 8.25 -25.10
CA ASP A 162 18.60 7.59 -25.08
C ASP A 162 18.29 7.02 -23.69
N PRO A 163 17.80 7.85 -22.74
CA PRO A 163 17.52 7.41 -21.38
C PRO A 163 16.47 6.29 -21.31
N MET A 164 15.50 6.27 -22.24
CA MET A 164 14.40 5.32 -22.26
C MET A 164 14.85 3.88 -22.53
N ALA A 165 16.00 3.71 -23.20
CA ALA A 165 16.63 2.41 -23.39
C ALA A 165 17.38 1.91 -22.15
N TRP A 166 17.58 2.75 -21.14
CA TRP A 166 18.36 2.44 -19.94
C TRP A 166 17.51 2.46 -18.67
N MET A 167 16.22 2.17 -18.79
CA MET A 167 15.34 2.02 -17.64
C MET A 167 15.62 0.69 -16.91
N PRO A 168 15.27 0.56 -15.62
CA PRO A 168 15.55 -0.67 -14.87
C PRO A 168 15.03 -1.95 -15.53
N TRP A 169 13.88 -1.90 -16.20
CA TRP A 169 13.29 -3.07 -16.88
C TRP A 169 13.86 -3.38 -18.27
N ASN A 170 14.76 -2.57 -18.83
CA ASN A 170 15.26 -2.78 -20.20
C ASN A 170 16.76 -2.50 -20.43
N TYR A 171 17.50 -1.97 -19.44
CA TYR A 171 18.93 -1.65 -19.59
C TYR A 171 19.79 -2.86 -20.02
N ARG A 172 19.45 -4.08 -19.56
CA ARG A 172 20.17 -5.31 -19.91
C ARG A 172 20.21 -5.58 -21.42
N ASN A 173 19.14 -5.24 -22.14
CA ASN A 173 19.06 -5.39 -23.59
C ASN A 173 20.05 -4.49 -24.34
N ASN A 174 20.57 -3.45 -23.67
CA ASN A 174 21.50 -2.49 -24.23
C ASN A 174 22.95 -2.71 -23.75
N LEU A 175 23.14 -3.53 -22.72
CA LEU A 175 24.46 -4.04 -22.33
C LEU A 175 25.02 -5.02 -23.35
N THR A 176 24.15 -5.81 -23.99
CA THR A 176 24.53 -6.85 -24.96
C THR A 176 24.71 -6.34 -26.38
N LYS A 177 24.28 -5.11 -26.67
CA LYS A 177 24.52 -4.44 -27.96
C LYS A 177 25.90 -3.79 -27.92
N GLU A 178 26.83 -4.35 -28.70
CA GLU A 178 28.13 -3.72 -28.96
C GLU A 178 27.94 -2.29 -29.48
N PRO A 179 28.86 -1.37 -29.16
CA PRO A 179 28.80 -0.02 -29.69
C PRO A 179 28.90 -0.05 -31.23
N PRO A 180 28.15 0.80 -31.94
CA PRO A 180 28.38 1.04 -33.37
C PRO A 180 29.72 1.73 -33.61
#